data_AF-A0A0C1R227-F1
#
_entry.id   AF-A0A0C1R227-F1
#
_cell.length_a   1.000
_cell.length_b   1.000
_cell.length_c   1.000
_cell.angle_alpha   90.00
_cell.angle_beta   90.00
_cell.angle_gamma   90.00
#
_symmetry.space_group_name_H-M   'P 1'
#
loop_
_entity.id
_entity.type
_entity.pdbx_description
1 polymer ?
#
loop_
_entity_poly.entity_id
_entity_poly.type
_entity_poly.pdbx_seq_one_letter_code
_entity_poly.pdbx_strand_id
1 'polypeptide(L)'
;MLNPFGAFEEGFRLSQKAIDSLVEWNTEAEIATSISTTAQQVVEILINVPGMTMAHSRDFKRATPLFTLKDKTVVKIYTNPVYVKHIFLADANKLIFGGNKMIFGGFVGWIHTKQLDLAIDDIKKKFSL
;
A
#
# COMPACT_ATOMS: atom_id res chain seq x y z
N MET A 1 12.97 30.51 8.22
CA MET A 1 11.89 29.67 7.66
C MET A 1 11.89 28.38 8.45
N LEU A 2 10.80 28.09 9.14
CA LEU A 2 10.64 26.86 9.92
C LEU A 2 10.31 25.73 8.94
N ASN A 3 11.18 24.71 8.88
CA ASN A 3 10.88 23.44 8.21
C ASN A 3 9.69 22.79 8.94
N PRO A 4 8.56 22.48 8.27
CA PRO A 4 7.44 21.79 8.91
C PRO A 4 7.75 20.30 9.17
N PHE A 5 8.86 19.80 8.64
CA PHE A 5 9.31 18.43 8.86
C PHE A 5 10.32 18.45 10.01
N GLY A 6 9.79 18.36 11.23
CA GLY A 6 10.55 18.14 12.45
C GLY A 6 11.51 16.96 12.31
N ALA A 7 12.59 17.01 13.07
CA ALA A 7 13.68 16.02 13.08
C ALA A 7 13.16 14.57 13.07
N PHE A 8 13.29 13.89 11.91
CA PHE A 8 13.20 12.44 11.80
C PHE A 8 14.63 11.90 11.85
N GLU A 9 14.88 10.87 12.68
CA GLU A 9 16.06 9.98 12.55
C GLU A 9 16.36 9.75 11.08
N GLU A 10 17.62 9.78 10.62
CA GLU A 10 18.03 9.70 9.19
C GLU A 10 17.08 8.80 8.36
N GLY A 11 16.04 9.44 7.81
CA GLY A 11 14.72 8.82 7.83
C GLY A 11 14.28 8.37 6.48
N PHE A 12 13.64 7.20 6.44
CA PHE A 12 12.92 6.74 5.26
C PHE A 12 12.07 7.88 4.67
N ARG A 13 12.27 8.18 3.39
CA ARG A 13 11.49 9.16 2.64
C ARG A 13 10.80 8.46 1.48
N LEU A 14 9.51 8.72 1.34
CA LEU A 14 8.75 8.30 0.17
C LEU A 14 9.31 8.95 -1.10
N SER A 15 9.37 8.20 -2.18
CA SER A 15 9.59 8.76 -3.50
C SER A 15 8.37 9.58 -3.95
N GLN A 16 8.57 10.51 -4.89
CA GLN A 16 7.45 11.27 -5.45
C GLN A 16 6.38 10.34 -6.04
N LYS A 17 6.80 9.25 -6.70
CA LYS A 17 5.91 8.23 -7.24
C LYS A 17 5.04 7.56 -6.17
N ALA A 18 5.62 7.29 -5.00
CA ALA A 18 4.89 6.73 -3.87
C ALA A 18 3.90 7.74 -3.28
N ILE A 19 4.31 9.01 -3.14
CA ILE A 19 3.42 10.10 -2.71
C ILE A 19 2.23 10.23 -3.67
N ASP A 20 2.50 10.29 -4.98
CA ASP A 20 1.48 10.40 -6.03
C ASP A 20 0.46 9.24 -5.95
N SER A 21 0.93 8.03 -5.66
CA SER A 21 0.05 6.86 -5.49
C SER A 21 -0.80 6.91 -4.21
N LEU A 22 -0.29 7.56 -3.16
CA LEU A 22 -1.00 7.67 -1.89
C LEU A 22 -2.06 8.77 -1.91
N VAL A 23 -1.79 9.88 -2.60
CA VAL A 23 -2.76 11.00 -2.69
C VAL A 23 -4.00 10.66 -3.51
N GLU A 24 -3.98 9.57 -4.30
CA GLU A 24 -5.17 9.06 -4.98
C GLU A 24 -6.25 8.60 -3.98
N TRP A 25 -5.84 8.13 -2.79
CA TRP A 25 -6.74 7.51 -1.81
C TRP A 25 -6.73 8.19 -0.43
N ASN A 26 -5.81 9.14 -0.22
CA ASN A 26 -5.57 9.78 1.07
C ASN A 26 -5.31 11.27 0.88
N THR A 27 -5.64 12.05 1.90
CA THR A 27 -5.20 13.46 1.96
C THR A 27 -3.73 13.55 2.39
N GLU A 28 -3.04 14.65 2.04
CA GLU A 28 -1.66 14.89 2.48
C GLU A 28 -1.50 14.84 4.01
N ALA A 29 -2.49 15.37 4.74
CA ALA A 29 -2.52 15.32 6.19
C ALA A 29 -2.57 13.87 6.71
N GLU A 30 -3.34 12.99 6.09
CA GLU A 30 -3.40 11.58 6.46
C GLU A 30 -2.11 10.84 6.14
N ILE A 31 -1.48 11.15 5.00
CA ILE A 31 -0.17 10.58 4.64
C ILE A 31 0.87 10.94 5.71
N ALA A 32 0.91 12.21 6.12
CA ALA A 32 1.88 12.70 7.08
C ALA A 32 1.65 12.21 8.53
N THR A 33 0.40 12.01 8.93
CA THR A 33 0.04 11.81 10.35
C THR A 33 -0.55 10.45 10.69
N SER A 34 -1.19 9.78 9.72
CA SER A 34 -2.02 8.60 9.96
C SER A 34 -1.51 7.34 9.28
N ILE A 35 -0.84 7.46 8.13
CA ILE A 35 -0.25 6.31 7.46
C ILE A 35 1.10 6.04 8.11
N SER A 36 1.24 4.89 8.76
CA SER A 36 2.46 4.54 9.50
C SER A 36 3.68 4.45 8.58
N THR A 37 4.88 4.63 9.14
CA THR A 37 6.14 4.40 8.41
C THR A 37 6.23 2.99 7.82
N THR A 38 5.68 1.97 8.50
CA THR A 38 5.64 0.59 7.97
C THR A 38 4.79 0.51 6.70
N ALA A 39 3.59 1.09 6.71
CA ALA A 39 2.73 1.13 5.54
C ALA A 39 3.38 1.92 4.39
N GLN A 40 4.01 3.07 4.69
CA GLN A 40 4.72 3.87 3.70
C GLN A 40 5.89 3.10 3.06
N GLN A 41 6.68 2.36 3.85
CA GLN A 41 7.75 1.49 3.35
C GLN A 41 7.23 0.38 2.43
N VAL A 42 6.09 -0.22 2.78
CA VAL A 42 5.45 -1.23 1.94
C VAL A 42 4.95 -0.64 0.62
N VAL A 43 4.38 0.57 0.64
CA VAL A 43 3.97 1.29 -0.58
C VAL A 43 5.16 1.56 -1.48
N GLU A 44 6.29 2.00 -0.92
CA GLU A 44 7.52 2.22 -1.68
C GLU A 44 8.03 0.93 -2.35
N ILE A 45 7.95 -0.22 -1.66
CA ILE A 45 8.30 -1.52 -2.27
C ILE A 45 7.34 -1.85 -3.42
N LEU A 46 6.03 -1.70 -3.21
CA LEU A 46 5.01 -2.05 -4.20
C LEU A 46 5.08 -1.16 -5.44
N ILE A 47 5.25 0.15 -5.28
CA ILE A 47 5.28 1.10 -6.41
C ILE A 47 6.51 0.91 -7.29
N ASN A 48 7.58 0.31 -6.75
CA ASN A 48 8.80 -0.03 -7.47
C ASN A 48 8.73 -1.39 -8.19
N VAL A 49 7.64 -2.16 -8.03
CA VAL A 49 7.39 -3.33 -8.88
C VAL A 49 7.18 -2.87 -10.33
N PRO A 50 7.90 -3.46 -11.32
CA PRO A 50 7.72 -3.11 -12.72
C PRO A 50 6.26 -3.25 -13.18
N GLY A 51 5.77 -2.26 -13.92
CA GLY A 51 4.39 -2.21 -14.43
C GLY A 51 3.30 -2.02 -13.38
N MET A 52 3.66 -1.60 -12.16
CA MET A 52 2.67 -1.24 -11.13
C MET A 52 1.73 -0.14 -11.64
N THR A 53 0.44 -0.45 -11.65
CA THR A 53 -0.66 0.42 -12.06
C THR A 53 -1.67 0.54 -10.93
N MET A 54 -2.21 1.74 -10.72
CA MET A 54 -3.17 1.98 -9.64
C MET A 54 -4.49 1.24 -9.87
N ALA A 55 -4.99 0.59 -8.82
CA ALA A 55 -6.21 -0.21 -8.85
C ALA A 55 -7.42 0.59 -8.40
N HIS A 56 -8.58 0.29 -8.99
CA HIS A 56 -9.82 0.96 -8.61
C HIS A 56 -10.37 0.43 -7.27
N SER A 57 -10.96 1.31 -6.47
CA SER A 57 -11.65 1.01 -5.20
C SER A 57 -12.76 -0.07 -5.29
N ARG A 58 -13.28 -0.38 -6.47
CA ARG A 58 -14.29 -1.44 -6.66
C ARG A 58 -13.70 -2.82 -6.42
N ASP A 59 -12.43 -3.00 -6.77
CA ASP A 59 -11.72 -4.27 -6.66
C ASP A 59 -11.26 -4.47 -5.20
N PHE A 60 -10.99 -3.38 -4.48
CA PHE A 60 -10.71 -3.41 -3.03
C PHE A 60 -11.83 -4.06 -2.20
N LYS A 61 -13.10 -3.78 -2.57
CA LYS A 61 -14.27 -4.38 -1.91
C LYS A 61 -14.35 -5.89 -2.13
N ARG A 62 -13.76 -6.40 -3.22
CA ARG A 62 -13.70 -7.84 -3.56
C ARG A 62 -12.43 -8.51 -3.02
N ALA A 63 -11.44 -7.71 -2.63
CA ALA A 63 -10.18 -8.23 -2.12
C ALA A 63 -10.36 -8.91 -0.76
N THR A 64 -9.63 -10.02 -0.60
CA THR A 64 -9.61 -10.84 0.63
C THR A 64 -8.31 -10.60 1.39
N PRO A 65 -8.31 -10.61 2.73
CA PRO A 65 -7.07 -10.49 3.52
C PRO A 65 -6.07 -11.59 3.17
N LEU A 66 -4.81 -11.23 2.98
CA LEU A 66 -3.68 -12.14 2.75
C LEU A 66 -2.81 -12.29 3.99
N PHE A 67 -2.45 -11.18 4.65
CA PHE A 67 -1.79 -11.13 5.97
C PHE A 67 -1.89 -9.72 6.56
N THR A 68 -1.43 -9.57 7.81
CA THR A 68 -1.43 -8.30 8.54
C THR A 68 0.01 -7.89 8.89
N LEU A 69 0.31 -6.62 8.71
CA LEU A 69 1.59 -6.00 9.07
C LEU A 69 1.64 -5.68 10.58
N LYS A 70 2.84 -5.46 11.12
CA LYS A 70 3.07 -5.10 12.53
C LYS A 70 2.32 -3.85 12.99
N ASP A 71 2.07 -2.91 12.08
CA ASP A 71 1.31 -1.68 12.32
C ASP A 71 -0.22 -1.87 12.20
N LYS A 72 -0.68 -3.11 12.02
CA LYS A 72 -2.07 -3.52 11.77
C LYS A 72 -2.59 -3.19 10.37
N THR A 73 -1.77 -2.70 9.45
CA THR A 73 -2.16 -2.59 8.04
C THR A 73 -2.45 -3.97 7.49
N VAL A 74 -3.60 -4.15 6.85
CA VAL A 74 -4.00 -5.42 6.23
C VAL A 74 -3.61 -5.40 4.77
N VAL A 75 -2.80 -6.37 4.37
CA VAL A 75 -2.51 -6.65 2.97
C VAL A 75 -3.64 -7.51 2.42
N LYS A 76 -4.31 -7.05 1.36
CA LYS A 76 -5.43 -7.75 0.72
C LYS A 76 -5.10 -8.06 -0.73
N ILE A 77 -5.59 -9.18 -1.23
CA ILE A 77 -5.40 -9.62 -2.63
C ILE A 77 -6.75 -9.83 -3.32
N TYR A 78 -6.78 -9.53 -4.61
CA TYR A 78 -7.88 -9.89 -5.50
C TYR A 78 -7.31 -10.32 -6.84
N THR A 79 -7.76 -11.46 -7.36
CA THR A 79 -7.48 -11.86 -8.74
C THR A 79 -8.76 -11.65 -9.54
N ASN A 80 -8.70 -10.81 -10.57
CA ASN A 80 -9.86 -10.53 -11.39
C ASN A 80 -10.16 -11.71 -12.35
N PRO A 81 -11.29 -11.71 -13.08
CA PRO A 81 -11.67 -12.81 -13.99
C PRO A 81 -10.69 -13.09 -15.14
N VAL A 82 -9.80 -12.14 -15.47
CA VAL A 82 -8.73 -12.32 -16.46
C VAL A 82 -7.38 -12.62 -15.80
N TYR A 83 -7.40 -13.14 -14.58
CA TYR A 83 -6.22 -13.60 -13.83
C TYR A 83 -5.16 -12.53 -13.57
N VAL A 84 -5.54 -11.25 -13.58
CA VAL A 84 -4.66 -10.16 -13.14
C VAL A 84 -4.74 -10.05 -11.62
N LYS A 85 -3.57 -10.02 -10.98
CA LYS A 85 -3.42 -9.95 -9.53
C LYS A 85 -3.37 -8.49 -9.07
N HIS A 86 -4.28 -8.14 -8.19
CA HIS A 86 -4.37 -6.85 -7.52
C HIS A 86 -3.95 -7.02 -6.05
N ILE A 87 -3.25 -6.01 -5.54
CA ILE A 87 -2.79 -5.90 -4.16
C ILE A 87 -3.31 -4.60 -3.56
N PHE A 88 -3.74 -4.66 -2.30
CA PHE A 88 -4.23 -3.49 -1.58
C PHE A 88 -3.68 -3.45 -0.17
N LEU A 89 -3.54 -2.24 0.36
CA LEU A 89 -3.26 -1.99 1.77
C LEU A 89 -4.47 -1.31 2.40
N ALA A 90 -4.93 -1.82 3.54
CA ALA A 90 -6.05 -1.29 4.28
C ALA A 90 -5.64 -0.93 5.71
N ASP A 91 -6.07 0.22 6.19
CA ASP A 91 -5.94 0.59 7.60
C ASP A 91 -7.01 -0.16 8.42
N ALA A 92 -6.58 -1.13 9.23
CA ALA A 92 -7.51 -1.89 10.08
C ALA A 92 -8.13 -1.04 11.19
N ASN A 93 -7.45 0.02 11.64
CA ASN A 93 -7.92 0.85 12.75
C ASN A 93 -8.94 1.90 12.28
N LYS A 94 -8.96 2.22 10.98
CA LYS A 94 -9.92 3.16 10.40
C LYS A 94 -11.02 2.44 9.64
N LEU A 95 -12.22 2.47 10.21
CA LEU A 95 -13.44 2.03 9.53
C LEU A 95 -14.11 3.21 8.82
N ILE A 96 -14.53 2.99 7.58
CA ILE A 96 -15.43 3.85 6.83
C ILE A 96 -16.71 3.04 6.58
N PHE A 97 -17.86 3.71 6.34
CA PHE A 97 -19.13 3.04 6.08
C PHE A 97 -18.98 1.89 5.05
N GLY A 98 -19.04 0.65 5.55
CA GLY A 98 -18.91 -0.57 4.75
C GLY A 98 -17.53 -1.24 4.70
N GLY A 99 -16.51 -0.83 5.48
CA GLY A 99 -15.25 -1.58 5.59
C GLY A 99 -14.03 -0.79 6.09
N ASN A 100 -12.83 -1.37 5.95
CA ASN A 100 -11.56 -0.69 6.25
C ASN A 100 -11.29 0.44 5.24
N LYS A 101 -10.61 1.50 5.69
CA LYS A 101 -10.10 2.54 4.79
C LYS A 101 -8.97 1.98 3.92
N MET A 102 -9.03 2.24 2.61
CA MET A 102 -7.93 1.90 1.70
C MET A 102 -6.80 2.92 1.82
N ILE A 103 -5.57 2.41 1.99
CA ILE A 103 -4.33 3.20 1.99
C ILE A 103 -3.76 3.23 0.56
N PHE A 104 -3.69 2.07 -0.09
CA PHE A 104 -3.08 1.89 -1.41
C PHE A 104 -3.79 0.76 -2.16
N GLY A 105 -3.84 0.85 -3.49
CA GLY A 105 -4.31 -0.23 -4.35
C GLY A 105 -3.55 -0.23 -5.67
N GLY A 106 -3.02 -1.38 -6.08
CA GLY A 106 -2.28 -1.53 -7.32
C GLY A 106 -2.40 -2.91 -7.93
N PHE A 107 -2.01 -3.04 -9.20
CA PHE A 107 -1.93 -4.31 -9.91
C PHE A 107 -0.82 -4.28 -10.95
N VAL A 108 -0.46 -5.45 -11.46
CA VAL A 108 0.51 -5.59 -12.56
C VAL A 108 -0.05 -6.51 -13.64
N GLY A 109 0.38 -6.29 -14.90
CA GLY A 109 0.10 -7.24 -15.98
C GLY A 109 0.78 -8.60 -15.77
N TRP A 110 0.35 -9.61 -16.54
CA TRP A 110 0.85 -10.99 -16.39
C TRP A 110 2.38 -11.11 -16.42
N ILE A 111 3.05 -10.34 -17.29
CA ILE A 111 4.51 -10.34 -17.43
C ILE A 111 5.26 -9.97 -16.14
N HIS A 112 4.61 -9.26 -15.21
CA HIS A 112 5.22 -8.78 -13.97
C HIS A 112 4.65 -9.48 -12.72
N THR A 113 3.79 -10.49 -12.88
CA THR A 113 3.15 -11.18 -11.75
C THR A 113 4.18 -11.83 -10.81
N LYS A 114 5.24 -12.41 -11.37
CA LYS A 114 6.32 -13.02 -10.58
C LYS A 114 7.02 -12.00 -9.68
N GLN A 115 7.26 -10.78 -10.18
CA GLN A 115 7.91 -9.70 -9.43
C GLN A 115 7.01 -9.18 -8.32
N LEU A 116 5.70 -9.09 -8.57
CA LEU A 116 4.73 -8.76 -7.53
C LEU A 116 4.72 -9.82 -6.42
N ASP A 117 4.76 -11.11 -6.78
CA ASP A 117 4.80 -12.19 -5.80
C ASP A 117 6.07 -12.16 -4.94
N LEU A 118 7.23 -11.94 -5.56
CA LEU A 118 8.49 -11.75 -4.82
C LEU A 118 8.44 -10.54 -3.87
N ALA A 119 7.83 -9.44 -4.30
CA ALA A 119 7.66 -8.26 -3.44
C ALA A 119 6.73 -8.57 -2.26
N ILE A 120 5.62 -9.27 -2.49
CA ILE A 120 4.67 -9.68 -1.44
C ILE A 120 5.37 -10.58 -0.40
N ASP A 121 6.16 -11.55 -0.86
CA ASP A 121 6.90 -12.46 0.02
C ASP A 121 7.95 -11.71 0.86
N ASP A 122 8.68 -10.77 0.26
CA ASP A 122 9.65 -9.93 0.96
C ASP A 122 8.97 -9.02 2.00
N ILE A 123 7.84 -8.41 1.62
CA ILE A 123 7.01 -7.60 2.54
C ILE A 123 6.55 -8.45 3.72
N LYS A 124 6.02 -9.65 3.45
CA LYS A 124 5.56 -10.56 4.50
C LYS A 124 6.70 -10.88 5.46
N LYS A 125 7.87 -11.27 4.94
CA LYS A 125 9.03 -11.62 5.76
C LYS A 125 9.52 -10.47 6.66
N LYS A 126 9.50 -9.23 6.16
CA LYS A 126 10.06 -8.06 6.87
C LYS A 126 9.08 -7.40 7.83
N PHE A 127 7.80 -7.33 7.44
CA PHE A 127 6.82 -6.45 8.06
C PHE A 127 5.60 -7.15 8.62
N SER A 128 5.39 -8.45 8.37
CA SER A 128 4.25 -9.15 8.98
C SER A 128 4.42 -9.25 10.50
N LEU A 129 3.27 -9.32 11.17
CA LEU A 129 3.19 -9.66 12.59
C LEU A 129 3.72 -11.08 12.86
#